data_AF-A0AB73KYL8-F1
#
_entry.id   AF-A0AB73KYL8-F1
#
_cell.length_a   1.000
_cell.length_b   1.000
_cell.length_c   1.000
_cell.angle_alpha   90.00
_cell.angle_beta   90.00
_cell.angle_gamma   90.00
#
_symmetry.space_group_name_H-M   'P 1'
#
loop_
_entity.id
_entity.type
_entity.pdbx_description
1 polymer ?
#
loop_
_entity_poly.entity_id
_entity_poly.type
_entity_poly.pdbx_seq_one_letter_code
_entity_poly.pdbx_strand_id
1 'polypeptide(L)'
;EGQLLDIDPVPGEHTLAQGRSTTRHHRDPREIARELRERAEAKNLSIRELVIDITARQTFIGSAETIAATINDLVQRDAADGFILAPHVSPGGLDTFAAQVVPLLQERGVFRDEYEGTTLREHLGLAHPDA
;
A
#
# COMPACT_ATOMS: atom_id res chain seq x y z
N GLU A 1 18.41 -14.88 3.73
CA GLU A 1 18.44 -15.73 4.93
C GLU A 1 19.42 -15.11 5.91
N GLY A 2 19.15 -15.16 7.22
CA GLY A 2 19.99 -14.54 8.24
C GLY A 2 19.23 -14.25 9.53
N GLN A 3 19.93 -14.26 10.67
CA GLN A 3 19.38 -13.87 11.97
C GLN A 3 19.34 -12.33 12.09
N LEU A 4 18.50 -11.82 12.98
CA LEU A 4 18.54 -10.39 13.31
C LEU A 4 19.85 -10.06 14.02
N LEU A 5 20.43 -8.91 13.66
CA LEU A 5 21.62 -8.39 14.32
C LEU A 5 21.25 -7.86 15.71
N ASP A 6 22.05 -8.20 16.71
CA ASP A 6 21.92 -7.69 18.09
C ASP A 6 22.54 -6.29 18.27
N ILE A 7 23.06 -5.71 17.19
CA ILE A 7 23.66 -4.38 17.21
C ILE A 7 22.55 -3.33 17.16
N ASP A 8 22.56 -2.41 18.12
CA ASP A 8 21.58 -1.32 18.19
C ASP A 8 21.85 -0.21 17.16
N PRO A 9 20.78 0.44 16.65
CA PRO A 9 20.94 1.56 15.74
C PRO A 9 21.59 2.75 16.45
N VAL A 10 22.53 3.40 15.75
CA VAL A 10 23.14 4.66 16.18
C VAL A 10 22.13 5.80 15.97
N PRO A 11 21.76 6.57 17.02
CA PRO A 11 20.93 7.76 16.86
C PRO A 11 21.71 8.92 16.21
N GLY A 12 21.18 9.54 15.13
CA GLY A 12 21.87 10.58 14.31
C GLY A 12 22.83 9.95 13.27
N GLU A 13 23.11 10.45 12.06
CA GLU A 13 23.25 11.82 11.51
C GLU A 13 22.52 12.02 10.16
N HIS A 14 21.66 11.09 9.74
CA HIS A 14 20.93 11.17 8.46
C HIS A 14 19.41 11.17 8.68
N THR A 15 18.90 12.28 9.22
CA THR A 15 17.46 12.50 9.44
C THR A 15 16.68 12.76 8.15
N LEU A 16 17.37 13.15 7.07
CA LEU A 16 16.78 13.39 5.76
C LEU A 16 16.96 12.16 4.86
N ALA A 17 15.86 11.50 4.50
CA ALA A 17 15.88 10.55 3.39
C ALA A 17 15.94 11.35 2.08
N GLN A 18 17.06 11.27 1.37
CA GLN A 18 17.13 11.83 0.02
C GLN A 18 16.16 11.07 -0.89
N GLY A 19 15.13 11.75 -1.40
CA GLY A 19 14.16 11.17 -2.35
C GLY A 19 12.92 10.50 -1.74
N ARG A 20 12.69 10.57 -0.42
CA ARG A 20 11.40 10.18 0.20
C ARG A 20 10.96 11.25 1.18
N SER A 21 9.68 11.64 1.13
CA SER A 21 9.09 12.45 2.21
C SER A 21 9.18 11.65 3.51
N THR A 22 9.95 12.16 4.47
CA THR A 22 10.09 11.52 5.77
C THR A 22 8.89 11.89 6.62
N THR A 23 7.80 11.14 6.49
CA THR A 23 6.77 11.10 7.54
C THR A 23 7.31 10.28 8.72
N ARG A 24 8.48 10.64 9.26
CA ARG A 24 8.98 10.02 10.49
C ARG A 24 8.13 10.57 11.63
N HIS A 25 7.18 9.76 12.09
CA HIS A 25 6.80 9.81 13.50
C HIS A 25 8.09 9.75 14.32
N HIS A 26 8.26 10.66 15.28
CA HIS A 26 9.43 10.76 16.16
C HIS A 26 9.53 9.55 17.11
N ARG A 27 9.73 8.35 16.58
CA ARG A 27 9.97 7.15 17.38
C ARG A 27 11.46 6.91 17.54
N ASP A 28 11.87 6.49 18.73
CA ASP A 28 13.24 6.11 19.03
C ASP A 28 13.64 4.90 18.15
N PRO A 29 14.69 5.01 17.31
CA PRO A 29 15.16 3.89 16.50
C PRO A 29 15.48 2.63 17.30
N ARG A 30 15.94 2.77 18.55
CA ARG A 30 16.26 1.62 19.42
C ARG A 30 15.01 0.90 19.90
N GLU A 31 13.95 1.64 20.17
CA GLU A 31 12.65 1.08 20.52
C GLU A 31 12.08 0.27 19.35
N ILE A 32 12.14 0.82 18.12
CA ILE A 32 11.73 0.09 16.91
C ILE A 32 12.57 -1.19 16.74
N ALA A 33 13.89 -1.12 16.92
CA ALA A 33 14.76 -2.29 16.78
C ALA A 33 14.39 -3.38 17.79
N ARG A 34 14.10 -3.02 19.05
CA ARG A 34 13.64 -3.94 20.08
C ARG A 34 12.31 -4.60 19.71
N GLU A 35 11.29 -3.82 19.32
CA GLU A 35 9.98 -4.36 18.91
C GLU A 35 10.12 -5.35 17.73
N LEU A 36 10.98 -5.03 16.77
CA LEU A 36 11.24 -5.89 15.61
C LEU A 36 11.96 -7.20 15.99
N ARG A 37 12.91 -7.16 16.94
CA ARG A 37 13.57 -8.36 17.49
C ARG A 37 12.59 -9.24 18.25
N GLU A 38 11.81 -8.67 19.17
CA GLU A 38 10.78 -9.39 19.93
C GLU A 38 9.77 -10.09 18.99
N ARG A 39 9.33 -9.39 17.94
CA ARG A 39 8.42 -9.96 16.93
C ARG A 39 9.05 -11.11 16.14
N ALA A 40 10.33 -10.99 15.77
CA ALA A 40 11.05 -12.06 15.07
C ALA A 40 11.24 -13.29 15.96
N GLU A 41 11.62 -13.11 17.22
CA GLU A 41 11.78 -14.20 18.19
C GLU A 41 10.45 -14.90 18.45
N ALA A 42 9.38 -14.15 18.72
CA ALA A 42 8.05 -14.70 19.00
C ALA A 42 7.50 -15.56 17.86
N LYS A 43 7.86 -15.23 16.60
CA LYS A 43 7.43 -15.94 15.39
C LYS A 43 8.50 -16.83 14.77
N ASN A 44 9.68 -16.94 15.40
CA ASN A 44 10.86 -17.63 14.89
C ASN A 44 11.22 -17.27 13.42
N LEU A 45 11.23 -15.97 13.11
CA LEU A 45 11.46 -15.45 11.76
C LEU A 45 12.93 -15.11 11.52
N SER A 46 13.43 -15.45 10.33
CA SER A 46 14.67 -14.86 9.80
C SER A 46 14.48 -13.37 9.49
N ILE A 47 15.58 -12.64 9.29
CA ILE A 47 15.53 -11.22 8.92
C ILE A 47 14.71 -10.95 7.65
N ARG A 48 14.76 -11.87 6.67
CA ARG A 48 13.97 -11.78 5.44
C ARG A 48 12.49 -11.95 5.74
N GLU A 49 12.14 -12.95 6.54
CA GLU A 49 10.76 -13.24 6.90
C GLU A 49 10.16 -12.15 7.78
N LEU A 50 10.94 -11.57 8.70
CA LEU A 50 10.52 -10.40 9.46
C LEU A 50 10.20 -9.22 8.54
N VAL A 51 11.08 -8.91 7.57
CA VAL A 51 10.82 -7.83 6.60
C VAL A 51 9.53 -8.11 5.82
N ILE A 52 9.32 -9.35 5.35
CA ILE A 52 8.07 -9.74 4.70
C ILE A 52 6.88 -9.54 5.65
N ASP A 53 6.97 -10.01 6.90
CA ASP A 53 5.88 -9.95 7.89
C ASP A 53 5.50 -8.51 8.31
N ILE A 54 6.43 -7.56 8.30
CA ILE A 54 6.14 -6.15 8.64
C ILE A 54 5.79 -5.29 7.42
N THR A 55 6.17 -5.72 6.20
CA THR A 55 5.92 -4.96 4.97
C THR A 55 4.79 -5.53 4.11
N ALA A 56 4.41 -6.79 4.30
CA ALA A 56 3.28 -7.43 3.63
C ALA A 56 1.98 -6.77 4.09
N ARG A 57 1.56 -5.74 3.36
CA ARG A 57 0.21 -5.19 3.44
C ARG A 57 -0.75 -6.10 2.66
N GLN A 58 -2.05 -5.93 2.89
CA GLN A 58 -3.12 -6.57 2.11
C GLN A 58 -2.74 -6.54 0.62
N THR A 59 -2.44 -7.71 0.05
CA THR A 59 -1.95 -7.83 -1.33
C THR A 59 -3.03 -8.53 -2.13
N PHE A 60 -3.51 -7.89 -3.20
CA PHE A 60 -4.36 -8.54 -4.18
C PHE A 60 -3.50 -9.48 -5.02
N ILE A 61 -3.62 -10.79 -4.79
CA ILE A 61 -2.86 -11.82 -5.51
C ILE A 61 -3.84 -12.71 -6.25
N GLY A 62 -3.75 -12.75 -7.57
CA GLY A 62 -4.63 -13.57 -8.40
C GLY A 62 -4.63 -13.13 -9.87
N SER A 63 -5.55 -13.70 -10.65
CA SER A 63 -5.82 -13.24 -12.01
C SER A 63 -6.54 -11.88 -12.00
N ALA A 64 -6.59 -11.20 -13.15
CA ALA A 64 -7.34 -9.96 -13.27
C ALA A 64 -8.82 -10.12 -12.86
N GLU A 65 -9.43 -11.25 -13.20
CA GLU A 65 -10.80 -11.61 -12.80
C GLU A 65 -10.94 -11.76 -11.27
N THR A 66 -10.02 -12.47 -10.62
CA THR A 66 -10.03 -12.62 -9.16
C THR A 66 -9.90 -11.28 -8.46
N ILE A 67 -8.99 -10.43 -8.94
CA ILE A 67 -8.75 -9.10 -8.37
C ILE A 67 -10.00 -8.23 -8.57
N ALA A 68 -10.54 -8.16 -9.79
CA ALA A 68 -11.74 -7.38 -10.09
C ALA A 68 -12.96 -7.85 -9.27
N ALA A 69 -13.15 -9.15 -9.12
CA ALA A 69 -14.22 -9.72 -8.30
C ALA A 69 -14.06 -9.35 -6.82
N THR A 70 -12.83 -9.37 -6.30
CA THR A 70 -12.54 -9.00 -4.90
C THR A 70 -12.80 -7.50 -4.66
N ILE A 71 -12.33 -6.63 -5.55
CA ILE A 71 -12.59 -5.19 -5.48
C ILE A 71 -14.09 -4.91 -5.52
N ASN A 72 -14.82 -5.55 -6.44
CA ASN A 72 -16.27 -5.43 -6.53
C ASN A 72 -16.96 -5.85 -5.24
N ASP A 73 -16.63 -7.02 -4.67
CA ASP A 73 -17.23 -7.48 -3.42
C ASP A 73 -17.00 -6.52 -2.25
N LEU A 74 -15.80 -5.93 -2.15
CA LEU A 74 -15.49 -4.94 -1.11
C LEU A 74 -16.31 -3.65 -1.27
N VAL A 75 -16.49 -3.15 -2.50
CA VAL A 75 -17.32 -1.97 -2.78
C VAL A 75 -18.78 -2.27 -2.47
N GLN A 76 -19.31 -3.40 -2.94
CA GLN A 76 -20.72 -3.79 -2.74
C GLN A 76 -21.07 -4.06 -1.26
N ARG A 77 -20.07 -4.29 -0.40
CA ARG A 77 -20.23 -4.48 1.04
C ARG A 77 -19.99 -3.21 1.86
N ASP A 78 -19.85 -2.06 1.20
CA ASP A 78 -19.48 -0.78 1.83
C ASP A 78 -18.20 -0.89 2.69
N ALA A 79 -17.27 -1.78 2.30
CA ALA A 79 -16.00 -1.95 3.02
C ALA A 79 -14.95 -0.92 2.58
N ALA A 80 -15.09 -0.36 1.38
CA ALA A 80 -14.23 0.70 0.85
C ALA A 80 -14.92 1.47 -0.30
N ASP A 81 -14.80 2.80 -0.30
CA ASP A 81 -15.23 3.66 -1.43
C ASP A 81 -14.21 3.68 -2.59
N GLY A 82 -12.97 3.27 -2.31
CA GLY A 82 -11.88 3.28 -3.28
C GLY A 82 -10.60 2.67 -2.74
N PHE A 83 -9.62 2.50 -3.62
CA PHE A 83 -8.36 1.80 -3.32
C PHE A 83 -7.16 2.67 -3.65
N ILE A 84 -6.15 2.63 -2.77
CA ILE A 84 -4.84 3.21 -3.03
C ILE A 84 -3.94 2.11 -3.58
N LEU A 85 -3.54 2.23 -4.84
CA LEU A 85 -2.64 1.29 -5.50
C LEU A 85 -1.19 1.75 -5.35
N ALA A 86 -0.35 0.91 -4.74
CA ALA A 86 1.06 1.18 -4.52
C ALA A 86 1.93 0.15 -5.29
N PRO A 87 2.31 0.43 -6.54
CA PRO A 87 3.08 -0.52 -7.33
C PRO A 87 4.50 -0.70 -6.78
N HIS A 88 5.04 -1.92 -6.88
CA HIS A 88 6.42 -2.22 -6.50
C HIS A 88 7.45 -1.82 -7.57
N VAL A 89 6.99 -1.53 -8.80
CA VAL A 89 7.81 -1.13 -9.95
C VAL A 89 7.30 0.20 -10.49
N SER A 90 8.20 1.12 -10.81
CA SER A 90 7.87 2.42 -11.42
C SER A 90 8.75 2.62 -12.65
N PRO A 91 8.21 3.14 -13.78
CA PRO A 91 6.86 3.70 -13.94
C PRO A 91 5.75 2.67 -14.28
N GLY A 92 6.08 1.52 -14.88
CA GLY A 92 5.08 0.62 -15.49
C GLY A 92 4.36 -0.38 -14.57
N GLY A 93 4.52 -0.28 -13.24
CA GLY A 93 3.95 -1.28 -12.33
C GLY A 93 2.43 -1.32 -12.27
N LEU A 94 1.74 -0.36 -12.89
CA LEU A 94 0.27 -0.32 -12.99
C LEU A 94 -0.24 -0.63 -14.40
N ASP A 95 0.62 -0.78 -15.40
CA ASP A 95 0.20 -0.93 -16.80
C ASP A 95 -0.67 -2.18 -16.98
N THR A 96 -0.26 -3.31 -16.42
CA THR A 96 -1.04 -4.55 -16.45
C THR A 96 -2.38 -4.42 -15.70
N PHE A 97 -2.40 -3.70 -14.58
CA PHE A 97 -3.62 -3.47 -13.82
C PHE A 97 -4.60 -2.62 -14.63
N ALA A 98 -4.12 -1.52 -15.22
CA ALA A 98 -4.92 -0.65 -16.07
C ALA A 98 -5.42 -1.38 -17.33
N ALA A 99 -4.62 -2.24 -17.94
CA ALA A 99 -4.98 -2.96 -19.15
C ALA A 99 -5.94 -4.14 -18.92
N GLN A 100 -5.86 -4.82 -17.77
CA GLN A 100 -6.59 -6.07 -17.55
C GLN A 100 -7.66 -6.01 -16.45
N VAL A 101 -7.45 -5.20 -15.40
CA VAL A 101 -8.39 -5.15 -14.26
C VAL A 101 -9.42 -4.04 -14.46
N VAL A 102 -8.99 -2.86 -14.90
CA VAL A 102 -9.89 -1.70 -15.08
C VAL A 102 -11.07 -2.01 -16.01
N PRO A 103 -10.91 -2.66 -17.18
CA PRO A 103 -12.05 -3.01 -18.03
C PRO A 103 -13.05 -3.93 -17.34
N LEU A 104 -12.58 -4.87 -16.52
CA LEU A 104 -13.46 -5.77 -15.75
C LEU A 104 -14.21 -5.03 -14.64
N LEU A 105 -13.62 -3.99 -14.04
CA LEU A 105 -14.28 -3.14 -13.06
C LEU A 105 -15.35 -2.24 -13.72
N GLN A 106 -15.07 -1.75 -14.92
CA GLN A 106 -16.00 -1.01 -15.77
C GLN A 106 -17.21 -1.86 -16.18
N GLU A 107 -16.98 -3.07 -16.70
CA GLU A 107 -18.05 -4.03 -17.02
C GLU A 107 -18.95 -4.37 -15.82
N ARG A 108 -18.39 -4.32 -14.60
CA ARG A 108 -19.11 -4.55 -13.34
C ARG A 108 -19.81 -3.31 -12.79
N GLY A 109 -19.63 -2.15 -13.40
CA GLY A 109 -20.22 -0.88 -12.96
C GLY A 109 -19.63 -0.33 -11.65
N VAL A 110 -18.46 -0.82 -11.21
CA VAL A 110 -17.77 -0.34 -10.00
C VAL A 110 -16.61 0.61 -10.30
N PHE A 111 -16.36 0.89 -11.58
CA PHE A 111 -15.42 1.91 -12.01
C PHE A 111 -15.97 2.65 -13.22
N ARG A 112 -15.63 3.94 -13.33
CA ARG A 112 -16.09 4.81 -14.43
C ARG A 112 -15.49 4.41 -15.77
N ASP A 113 -16.25 4.61 -16.85
CA ASP A 113 -15.79 4.42 -18.23
C ASP A 113 -14.97 5.63 -18.72
N GLU A 114 -15.43 6.83 -18.41
CA GLU A 114 -14.81 8.10 -18.81
C GLU A 114 -14.79 9.11 -17.66
N TYR A 115 -13.96 10.14 -17.80
CA TYR A 115 -13.94 11.26 -16.86
C TYR A 115 -15.00 12.30 -17.26
N GLU A 116 -15.99 12.52 -16.39
CA GLU A 116 -17.06 13.50 -16.66
C GLU A 116 -16.66 14.94 -16.32
N GLY A 117 -15.69 15.12 -15.42
CA GLY A 117 -15.21 16.42 -14.95
C GLY A 117 -13.73 16.68 -15.21
N THR A 118 -13.27 17.87 -14.85
CA THR A 118 -11.87 18.32 -15.03
C THR A 118 -11.10 18.44 -13.72
N THR A 119 -11.80 18.35 -12.58
CA THR A 119 -11.23 18.54 -11.26
C THR A 119 -11.26 17.25 -10.45
N LEU A 120 -10.34 17.15 -9.49
CA LEU A 120 -10.30 16.03 -8.55
C LEU A 120 -11.59 15.90 -7.73
N ARG A 121 -12.24 17.03 -7.40
CA ARG A 121 -13.52 16.99 -6.66
C ARG A 121 -14.61 16.30 -7.47
N GLU A 122 -14.76 16.66 -8.75
CA GLU A 122 -15.72 16.01 -9.64
C GLU A 122 -15.42 14.52 -9.79
N HIS A 123 -14.14 14.14 -9.92
CA HIS A 123 -13.74 12.73 -10.02
C HIS A 123 -14.00 11.91 -8.75
N LEU A 124 -14.18 12.58 -7.61
CA LEU A 124 -14.49 11.98 -6.32
C LEU A 124 -15.95 12.19 -5.88
N GLY A 125 -16.79 12.82 -6.73
CA GLY A 125 -18.19 13.11 -6.40
C GLY A 125 -18.37 14.13 -5.27
N LEU A 126 -17.40 15.03 -5.07
CA LEU A 126 -17.43 16.03 -4.00
C LEU A 126 -17.96 17.38 -4.48
N ALA A 127 -18.85 17.99 -3.69
CA ALA A 127 -19.34 19.33 -3.96
C ALA A 127 -18.23 20.41 -3.88
N HIS A 128 -18.45 21.52 -4.59
CA HIS A 128 -17.63 22.71 -4.42
C HIS A 128 -17.84 23.27 -3.00
N PRO A 129 -16.80 23.70 -2.27
CA PRO A 129 -16.94 24.18 -0.90
C PRO A 129 -17.82 25.43 -0.76
N ASP A 130 -17.99 26.20 -1.84
CA ASP A 130 -18.84 27.41 -1.89
C ASP A 130 -20.27 27.14 -2.38
N ALA A 131 -20.65 25.87 -2.57
CA ALA A 131 -21.99 25.45 -2.98
C ALA A 131 -22.97 25.37 -1.79
#